data_AF-A0A1M5PPF9-F1
#
_entry.id   AF-A0A1M5PPF9-F1
#
_cell.length_a   1.000
_cell.length_b   1.000
_cell.length_c   1.000
_cell.angle_alpha   90.00
_cell.angle_beta   90.00
_cell.angle_gamma   90.00
#
_symmetry.space_group_name_H-M   'P 1'
#
loop_
_entity.id
_entity.type
_entity.pdbx_description
1 polymer ?
#
loop_
_entity_poly.entity_id
_entity_poly.type
_entity_poly.pdbx_seq_one_letter_code
_entity_poly.pdbx_strand_id
1 'polypeptide(L)'
;MTISSSLEDRTKAIGWLSHGGELAVALKGDRARHSDVIWSLLTEAVEVVDKIPDQERRWLTSGNRSGGWNMIGMSRAELTEIELNRILSAMKPYDGQTKTAPQRDDLDRALGVLSWMRWCNVARLPDRLTKAAIALARGGDQEIVHRLYCPTRKPTHRQIALEIRTRAIGFILVGLKTDLHIVPAAGLKFEETYGS
;
A
#
# COMPACT_ATOMS: atom_id res chain seq x y z
N MET A 1 -9.89 29.33 2.83
CA MET A 1 -10.02 28.20 1.87
C MET A 1 -8.69 28.06 1.15
N THR A 2 -8.03 26.91 1.36
CA THR A 2 -6.63 26.62 1.04
C THR A 2 -6.47 26.18 -0.42
N ILE A 3 -6.23 27.13 -1.32
CA ILE A 3 -5.93 26.83 -2.74
C ILE A 3 -4.48 26.31 -2.89
N SER A 4 -3.57 26.62 -1.96
CA SER A 4 -2.16 26.20 -2.06
C SER A 4 -1.94 24.70 -1.82
N SER A 5 -2.76 24.06 -0.97
CA SER A 5 -2.60 22.63 -0.65
C SER A 5 -2.93 21.73 -1.84
N SER A 6 -3.87 22.12 -2.71
CA SER A 6 -4.27 21.28 -3.85
C SER A 6 -3.27 21.28 -5.00
N LEU A 7 -2.49 22.36 -5.20
CA LEU A 7 -1.48 22.41 -6.25
C LEU A 7 -0.23 21.57 -5.90
N GLU A 8 0.20 21.63 -4.64
CA GLU A 8 1.28 20.78 -4.13
C GLU A 8 0.90 19.30 -4.18
N ASP A 9 -0.32 18.95 -3.73
CA ASP A 9 -0.83 17.57 -3.79
C ASP A 9 -0.90 17.03 -5.23
N ARG A 10 -1.31 17.87 -6.19
CA ARG A 10 -1.33 17.53 -7.61
C ARG A 10 0.07 17.27 -8.17
N THR A 11 0.99 18.18 -7.90
CA THR A 11 2.38 18.08 -8.36
C THR A 11 3.03 16.81 -7.82
N LYS A 12 2.85 16.53 -6.52
CA LYS A 12 3.31 15.29 -5.89
C LYS A 12 2.70 14.06 -6.53
N ALA A 13 1.37 14.04 -6.71
CA ALA A 13 0.67 12.91 -7.32
C ALA A 13 1.16 12.61 -8.74
N ILE A 14 1.44 13.63 -9.56
CA ILE A 14 2.01 13.45 -10.91
C ILE A 14 3.42 12.89 -10.85
N GLY A 15 4.26 13.36 -9.91
CA GLY A 15 5.57 12.79 -9.66
C GLY A 15 5.47 11.30 -9.31
N TRP A 16 4.56 10.93 -8.41
CA TRP A 16 4.31 9.54 -8.04
C TRP A 16 3.79 8.71 -9.21
N LEU A 17 2.86 9.23 -10.01
CA LEU A 17 2.32 8.56 -11.19
C LEU A 17 3.38 8.33 -12.27
N SER A 18 4.35 9.25 -12.41
CA SER A 18 5.49 9.09 -13.32
C SER A 18 6.38 7.92 -12.87
N HIS A 19 6.73 7.86 -11.58
CA HIS A 19 7.44 6.73 -10.99
C HIS A 19 6.69 5.41 -11.17
N GLY A 20 5.37 5.42 -10.97
CA GLY A 20 4.53 4.24 -11.22
C GLY A 20 4.52 3.79 -12.68
N GLY A 21 4.66 4.74 -13.62
CA GLY A 21 4.87 4.49 -15.04
C GLY A 21 6.11 3.64 -15.29
N GLU A 22 7.23 4.02 -14.69
CA GLU A 22 8.50 3.30 -14.77
C GLU A 22 8.37 1.87 -14.20
N LEU A 23 7.73 1.72 -13.04
CA LEU A 23 7.47 0.41 -12.43
C LEU A 23 6.60 -0.49 -13.33
N ALA A 24 5.54 0.06 -13.91
CA ALA A 24 4.63 -0.69 -14.76
C ALA A 24 5.33 -1.19 -16.03
N VAL A 25 6.17 -0.34 -16.66
CA VAL A 25 6.98 -0.72 -17.81
C VAL A 25 8.01 -1.79 -17.44
N ALA A 26 8.69 -1.65 -16.30
CA ALA A 26 9.64 -2.66 -15.83
C ALA A 26 8.99 -4.03 -15.65
N LEU A 27 7.73 -4.09 -15.23
CA LEU A 27 7.00 -5.35 -15.00
C LEU A 27 6.35 -5.94 -16.26
N LYS A 28 5.86 -5.12 -17.19
CA LYS A 28 5.01 -5.57 -18.31
C LYS A 28 5.46 -5.12 -19.70
N GLY A 29 6.51 -4.30 -19.80
CA GLY A 29 6.98 -3.71 -21.04
C GLY A 29 5.87 -2.94 -21.77
N ASP A 30 5.81 -3.11 -23.09
CA ASP A 30 4.85 -2.43 -23.96
C ASP A 30 3.37 -2.78 -23.70
N ARG A 31 3.11 -3.81 -22.89
CA ARG A 31 1.75 -4.23 -22.52
C ARG A 31 1.21 -3.53 -21.28
N ALA A 32 2.02 -2.70 -20.62
CA ALA A 32 1.59 -1.95 -19.45
C ALA A 32 0.44 -1.01 -19.78
N ARG A 33 -0.44 -0.78 -18.80
CA ARG A 33 -1.60 0.13 -18.87
C ARG A 33 -1.60 1.09 -17.70
N HIS A 34 -2.37 2.18 -17.76
CA HIS A 34 -2.54 3.10 -16.63
C HIS A 34 -3.05 2.40 -15.35
N SER A 35 -3.82 1.32 -15.48
CA SER A 35 -4.23 0.49 -14.34
C SER A 35 -3.07 -0.27 -13.70
N ASP A 36 -2.02 -0.58 -14.47
CA ASP A 36 -0.79 -1.19 -13.95
C ASP A 36 0.07 -0.17 -13.21
N VAL A 37 0.06 1.09 -13.63
CA VAL A 37 0.74 2.19 -12.92
C VAL A 37 0.23 2.33 -11.49
N ILE A 38 -1.09 2.49 -11.34
CA ILE A 38 -1.72 2.65 -10.02
C ILE A 38 -1.48 1.41 -9.15
N TRP A 39 -1.63 0.22 -9.74
CA TRP A 39 -1.45 -1.00 -8.97
C TRP A 39 0.01 -1.23 -8.53
N SER A 40 0.97 -0.89 -9.39
CA SER A 40 2.39 -1.01 -9.06
C SER A 40 2.77 -0.06 -7.92
N LEU A 41 2.23 1.17 -7.93
CA LEU A 41 2.40 2.12 -6.83
C LEU A 41 1.77 1.61 -5.54
N LEU A 42 0.58 1.02 -5.58
CA LEU A 42 -0.05 0.44 -4.39
C LEU A 42 0.77 -0.73 -3.82
N THR A 43 1.28 -1.61 -4.67
CA THR A 43 2.15 -2.72 -4.25
C THR A 43 3.45 -2.21 -3.64
N GLU A 44 4.12 -1.25 -4.28
CA GLU A 44 5.34 -0.62 -3.74
C GLU A 44 5.05 0.08 -2.40
N ALA A 45 3.96 0.84 -2.30
CA ALA A 45 3.60 1.56 -1.09
C ALA A 45 3.33 0.63 0.09
N VAL A 46 2.61 -0.48 -0.14
CA VAL A 46 2.41 -1.52 0.87
C VAL A 46 3.74 -2.15 1.27
N GLU A 47 4.63 -2.43 0.31
CA GLU A 47 5.95 -2.99 0.60
C GLU A 47 6.83 -2.03 1.40
N VAL A 48 6.84 -0.75 1.06
CA VAL A 48 7.56 0.29 1.81
C VAL A 48 7.01 0.36 3.23
N VAL A 49 5.69 0.42 3.41
CA VAL A 49 5.07 0.49 4.74
C VAL A 49 5.31 -0.77 5.56
N ASP A 50 5.21 -1.96 4.97
CA ASP A 50 5.52 -3.23 5.65
C ASP A 50 7.00 -3.32 6.05
N LYS A 51 7.90 -2.62 5.33
CA LYS A 51 9.33 -2.50 5.65
C LYS A 51 9.64 -1.37 6.63
N ILE A 52 8.72 -0.42 6.87
CA ILE A 52 8.88 0.56 7.95
C ILE A 52 8.86 -0.27 9.22
N PRO A 53 9.96 -0.28 9.99
CA PRO A 53 9.92 -0.97 11.24
C PRO A 53 9.01 -0.13 12.14
N ASP A 54 7.86 -0.71 12.49
CA ASP A 54 6.94 -0.19 13.49
C ASP A 54 7.77 0.39 14.63
N GLN A 55 7.59 1.65 15.05
CA GLN A 55 8.41 2.19 16.14
C GLN A 55 8.25 1.35 17.42
N GLU A 56 7.05 0.83 17.68
CA GLU A 56 6.78 -0.15 18.74
C GLU A 56 7.51 -1.48 18.51
N ARG A 57 7.57 -1.97 17.27
CA ARG A 57 8.23 -3.23 16.90
C ARG A 57 9.75 -3.08 16.85
N ARG A 58 10.30 -1.90 16.50
CA ARG A 58 11.71 -1.51 16.65
C ARG A 58 12.06 -1.44 18.14
N TRP A 59 11.20 -0.86 18.98
CA TRP A 59 11.39 -0.89 20.43
C TRP A 59 11.37 -2.31 21.01
N LEU A 60 10.54 -3.20 20.47
CA LEU A 60 10.47 -4.61 20.91
C LEU A 60 11.56 -5.51 20.30
N THR A 61 12.08 -5.20 19.10
CA THR A 61 13.08 -6.03 18.39
C THR A 61 14.51 -5.50 18.42
N SER A 62 14.73 -4.21 18.70
CA SER A 62 16.07 -3.67 18.96
C SER A 62 16.50 -4.04 20.38
N GLY A 63 16.77 -5.32 20.62
CA GLY A 63 17.47 -5.83 21.80
C GLY A 63 18.92 -5.34 21.93
N ASN A 64 19.29 -4.27 21.22
CA ASN A 64 20.57 -3.60 21.31
C ASN A 64 20.40 -2.13 20.92
N ARG A 65 20.52 -1.24 21.92
CA ARG A 65 20.59 0.24 21.84
C ARG A 65 19.28 1.05 21.90
N SER A 66 18.41 0.73 22.86
CA SER A 66 17.73 1.79 23.64
C SER A 66 18.25 1.71 25.08
N GLY A 67 19.19 2.59 25.42
CA GLY A 67 19.68 2.78 26.79
C GLY A 67 18.60 3.40 27.67
N GLY A 68 17.54 2.64 27.97
CA GLY A 68 16.43 3.12 28.78
C GLY A 68 15.55 2.05 29.43
N TRP A 69 15.68 0.76 29.09
CA TRP A 69 14.86 -0.31 29.72
C TRP A 69 15.69 -1.56 30.05
N ASN A 70 16.77 -1.38 30.79
CA ASN A 70 17.15 -2.44 31.76
C ASN A 70 16.07 -2.46 32.85
N MET A 71 14.89 -3.01 32.55
CA MET A 71 14.03 -3.57 33.58
C MET A 71 14.50 -5.02 33.76
N ILE A 72 15.34 -5.18 34.77
CA ILE A 72 15.72 -6.45 35.38
C ILE A 72 14.44 -7.26 35.65
N GLY A 73 14.32 -8.49 35.14
CA GLY A 73 13.34 -9.46 35.66
C GLY A 73 12.43 -10.24 34.70
N MET A 74 12.56 -10.13 33.37
CA MET A 74 11.69 -10.93 32.48
C MET A 74 12.02 -12.44 32.53
N SER A 75 10.98 -13.26 32.61
CA SER A 75 11.05 -14.72 32.70
C SER A 75 11.07 -15.38 31.32
N ARG A 76 11.57 -16.62 31.25
CA ARG A 76 11.62 -17.42 30.01
C ARG A 76 10.24 -17.64 29.38
N ALA A 77 9.17 -17.62 30.17
CA ALA A 77 7.81 -17.78 29.69
C ALA A 77 7.36 -16.57 28.85
N GLU A 78 7.68 -15.35 29.29
CA GLU A 78 7.35 -14.11 28.58
C GLU A 78 8.06 -14.03 27.24
N LEU A 79 9.32 -14.49 27.18
CA LEU A 79 10.07 -14.59 25.92
C LEU A 79 9.45 -15.60 24.94
N THR A 80 8.85 -16.66 25.45
CA THR A 80 8.20 -17.70 24.61
C THR A 80 6.87 -17.21 24.07
N GLU A 81 6.13 -16.44 24.86
CA GLU A 81 4.84 -15.83 24.47
C GLU A 81 5.01 -14.76 23.39
N ILE A 82 6.08 -13.95 23.48
CA ILE A 82 6.46 -12.99 22.44
C ILE A 82 6.74 -13.70 21.11
N GLU A 83 7.44 -14.84 21.14
CA GLU A 83 7.76 -15.62 19.93
C GLU A 83 6.52 -16.29 19.34
N LEU A 84 5.59 -16.75 20.19
CA LEU A 84 4.30 -17.30 19.75
C LEU A 84 3.45 -16.24 19.06
N ASN A 85 3.38 -15.03 19.61
CA ASN A 85 2.72 -13.88 18.97
C ASN A 85 3.37 -13.51 17.63
N ARG A 86 4.70 -13.68 17.51
CA ARG A 86 5.45 -13.45 16.26
C ARG A 86 4.99 -14.39 15.15
N ILE A 87 4.86 -15.67 15.46
CA ILE A 87 4.44 -16.74 14.54
C ILE A 87 2.96 -16.57 14.17
N LEU A 88 2.10 -16.29 15.15
CA LEU A 88 0.67 -16.10 14.95
C LEU A 88 0.35 -14.86 14.09
N SER A 89 1.22 -13.84 14.10
CA SER A 89 1.04 -12.62 13.30
C SER A 89 1.57 -12.72 11.86
N ALA A 90 1.98 -13.91 11.39
CA ALA A 90 2.47 -14.17 10.03
C ALA A 90 3.59 -13.22 9.55
N MET A 91 4.45 -12.79 10.47
CA MET A 91 5.54 -11.88 10.16
C MET A 91 6.67 -12.65 9.47
N LYS A 92 7.17 -12.14 8.32
CA LYS A 92 8.32 -12.75 7.62
C LYS A 92 9.55 -12.83 8.55
N PRO A 93 10.38 -13.89 8.44
CA PRO A 93 11.61 -14.00 9.22
C PRO A 93 12.56 -12.83 8.93
N TYR A 94 13.11 -12.26 9.99
CA TYR A 94 14.03 -11.13 9.93
C TYR A 94 15.40 -11.61 9.45
N ASP A 95 15.81 -11.21 8.24
CA ASP A 95 16.99 -11.75 7.56
C ASP A 95 18.29 -10.95 7.79
N GLY A 96 18.30 -10.05 8.79
CA GLY A 96 19.51 -9.38 9.30
C GLY A 96 20.31 -8.47 8.34
N GLN A 97 20.03 -8.48 7.03
CA GLN A 97 20.80 -7.76 6.01
C GLN A 97 20.05 -6.67 5.27
N THR A 98 18.84 -6.29 5.68
CA THR A 98 18.14 -5.17 5.08
C THR A 98 18.66 -3.85 5.62
N LYS A 99 19.57 -3.21 4.88
CA LYS A 99 19.84 -1.76 5.00
C LYS A 99 18.49 -1.04 4.90
N THR A 100 18.07 -0.41 6.00
CA THR A 100 16.84 0.36 6.07
C THR A 100 17.15 1.81 6.37
N ALA A 101 17.06 2.64 5.33
CA ALA A 101 16.31 3.86 5.45
C ALA A 101 15.48 3.97 4.16
N PRO A 102 14.13 3.87 4.19
CA PRO A 102 13.37 4.51 3.14
C PRO A 102 13.83 5.96 3.11
N GLN A 103 14.19 6.48 1.93
CA GLN A 103 14.45 7.92 1.84
C GLN A 103 13.15 8.61 2.29
N ARG A 104 13.25 9.76 2.95
CA ARG A 104 12.08 10.47 3.50
C ARG A 104 10.95 10.63 2.47
N ASP A 105 11.33 10.73 1.20
CA ASP A 105 10.44 10.87 0.05
C ASP A 105 9.73 9.56 -0.35
N ASP A 106 10.32 8.40 -0.09
CA ASP A 106 9.68 7.08 -0.31
C ASP A 106 8.54 6.84 0.68
N LEU A 107 8.74 7.28 1.92
CA LEU A 107 7.71 7.19 2.96
C LEU A 107 6.54 8.13 2.66
N ASP A 108 6.83 9.39 2.31
CA ASP A 108 5.79 10.37 1.93
C ASP A 108 5.00 9.88 0.71
N ARG A 109 5.69 9.35 -0.31
CA ARG A 109 5.06 8.73 -1.48
C ARG A 109 4.17 7.55 -1.08
N ALA A 110 4.68 6.62 -0.26
CA ALA A 110 3.92 5.44 0.14
C ALA A 110 2.65 5.81 0.92
N LEU A 111 2.75 6.71 1.91
CA LEU A 111 1.59 7.18 2.66
C LEU A 111 0.61 7.96 1.78
N GLY A 112 1.14 8.80 0.88
CA GLY A 112 0.35 9.56 -0.09
C GLY A 112 -0.44 8.66 -1.04
N VAL A 113 0.21 7.65 -1.62
CA VAL A 113 -0.43 6.66 -2.50
C VAL A 113 -1.47 5.83 -1.73
N LEU A 114 -1.17 5.38 -0.50
CA LEU A 114 -2.14 4.65 0.31
C LEU A 114 -3.35 5.51 0.69
N SER A 115 -3.18 6.82 0.83
CA SER A 115 -4.28 7.75 1.09
C SER A 115 -5.34 7.73 -0.03
N TRP A 116 -4.98 7.36 -1.26
CA TRP A 116 -5.92 7.23 -2.38
C TRP A 116 -6.99 6.17 -2.14
N MET A 117 -6.74 5.21 -1.23
CA MET A 117 -7.74 4.23 -0.82
C MET A 117 -8.98 4.89 -0.19
N ARG A 118 -8.90 6.15 0.27
CA ARG A 118 -10.06 6.92 0.72
C ARG A 118 -11.16 7.02 -0.35
N TRP A 119 -10.81 7.00 -1.63
CA TRP A 119 -11.77 7.06 -2.74
C TRP A 119 -12.58 5.77 -2.89
N CYS A 120 -12.10 4.65 -2.35
CA CYS A 120 -12.88 3.43 -2.26
C CYS A 120 -14.06 3.53 -1.27
N ASN A 121 -14.15 4.60 -0.47
CA ASN A 121 -15.25 4.81 0.48
C ASN A 121 -16.64 4.93 -0.19
N VAL A 122 -16.67 5.25 -1.49
CA VAL A 122 -17.91 5.33 -2.29
C VAL A 122 -18.43 3.94 -2.71
N ALA A 123 -17.64 2.89 -2.54
CA ALA A 123 -18.07 1.54 -2.84
C ALA A 123 -19.21 1.08 -1.91
N ARG A 124 -20.05 0.16 -2.40
CA ARG A 124 -21.12 -0.46 -1.58
C ARG A 124 -20.58 -1.13 -0.30
N LEU A 125 -19.35 -1.62 -0.32
CA LEU A 125 -18.68 -2.30 0.79
C LEU A 125 -17.24 -1.74 0.93
N PRO A 126 -17.09 -0.52 1.46
CA PRO A 126 -15.83 0.22 1.39
C PRO A 126 -14.72 -0.45 2.20
N ASP A 127 -14.98 -0.76 3.47
CA ASP A 127 -14.00 -1.43 4.35
C ASP A 127 -13.50 -2.76 3.79
N ARG A 128 -14.40 -3.54 3.21
CA ARG A 128 -14.06 -4.85 2.63
C ARG A 128 -13.24 -4.70 1.37
N LEU A 129 -13.60 -3.76 0.49
CA LEU A 129 -12.84 -3.47 -0.72
C LEU A 129 -11.43 -3.00 -0.37
N THR A 130 -11.31 -2.07 0.58
CA THR A 130 -10.03 -1.51 1.00
C THR A 130 -9.14 -2.57 1.65
N LYS A 131 -9.66 -3.34 2.61
CA LYS A 131 -8.90 -4.43 3.26
C LYS A 131 -8.48 -5.50 2.25
N ALA A 132 -9.37 -5.89 1.34
CA ALA A 132 -9.06 -6.90 0.34
C ALA A 132 -8.06 -6.40 -0.71
N ALA A 133 -8.13 -5.13 -1.12
CA ALA A 133 -7.18 -4.52 -2.04
C ALA A 133 -5.78 -4.42 -1.43
N ILE A 134 -5.67 -4.01 -0.17
CA ILE A 134 -4.38 -3.97 0.56
C ILE A 134 -3.82 -5.38 0.74
N ALA A 135 -4.64 -6.35 1.15
CA ALA A 135 -4.22 -7.74 1.29
C ALA A 135 -3.75 -8.33 -0.05
N LEU A 136 -4.44 -8.01 -1.15
CA LEU A 136 -4.04 -8.43 -2.48
C LEU A 136 -2.74 -7.75 -2.95
N ALA A 137 -2.56 -6.45 -2.67
CA ALA A 137 -1.34 -5.71 -3.01
C ALA A 137 -0.10 -6.22 -2.25
N ARG A 138 -0.29 -6.72 -1.02
CA ARG A 138 0.74 -7.42 -0.22
C ARG A 138 1.14 -8.79 -0.81
N GLY A 139 0.40 -9.31 -1.80
CA GLY A 139 0.58 -10.67 -2.31
C GLY A 139 -0.08 -11.73 -1.43
N GLY A 140 -1.12 -11.36 -0.67
CA GLY A 140 -1.89 -12.30 0.15
C GLY A 140 -2.57 -13.38 -0.70
N ASP A 141 -2.78 -14.54 -0.08
CA ASP A 141 -3.42 -15.68 -0.73
C ASP A 141 -4.83 -15.33 -1.21
N GLN A 142 -5.20 -15.84 -2.39
CA GLN A 142 -6.49 -15.58 -3.04
C GLN A 142 -7.65 -16.08 -2.18
N GLU A 143 -7.45 -17.09 -1.34
CA GLU A 143 -8.45 -17.53 -0.39
C GLU A 143 -8.70 -16.50 0.73
N ILE A 144 -7.64 -15.94 1.31
CA ILE A 144 -7.74 -14.91 2.34
C ILE A 144 -8.41 -13.66 1.77
N VAL A 145 -7.96 -13.21 0.59
CA VAL A 145 -8.53 -12.05 -0.12
C VAL A 145 -10.02 -12.27 -0.41
N HIS A 146 -10.40 -13.48 -0.84
CA HIS A 146 -11.80 -13.83 -1.05
C HIS A 146 -12.64 -13.73 0.21
N ARG A 147 -12.17 -14.30 1.33
CA ARG A 147 -12.87 -14.28 2.62
C ARG A 147 -13.07 -12.84 3.13
N LEU A 148 -12.10 -11.95 2.90
CA LEU A 148 -12.22 -10.54 3.26
C LEU A 148 -13.28 -9.80 2.43
N TYR A 149 -13.34 -10.09 1.12
CA TYR A 149 -14.19 -9.34 0.20
C TYR A 149 -15.63 -9.87 0.12
N CYS A 150 -15.81 -11.17 -0.09
CA CYS A 150 -17.11 -11.81 -0.32
C CYS A 150 -17.20 -13.18 0.38
N PRO A 151 -17.26 -13.22 1.73
CA PRO A 151 -17.23 -14.49 2.48
C PRO A 151 -18.40 -15.44 2.18
N THR A 152 -19.50 -14.93 1.63
CA THR A 152 -20.72 -15.71 1.36
C THR A 152 -20.78 -16.31 -0.04
N ARG A 153 -19.83 -15.99 -0.94
CA ARG A 153 -19.81 -16.51 -2.31
C ARG A 153 -18.89 -17.73 -2.41
N LYS A 154 -19.14 -18.60 -3.40
CA LYS A 154 -18.20 -19.69 -3.70
C LYS A 154 -16.88 -19.09 -4.21
N PRO A 155 -15.73 -19.58 -3.75
CA PRO A 155 -14.44 -19.02 -4.09
C PRO A 155 -14.16 -19.21 -5.58
N THR A 156 -14.27 -18.11 -6.33
CA THR A 156 -13.84 -18.03 -7.74
C THR A 156 -12.59 -17.16 -7.77
N HIS A 157 -11.49 -17.73 -7.28
CA HIS A 157 -10.33 -16.98 -6.79
C HIS A 157 -9.74 -15.96 -7.78
N ARG A 158 -9.56 -16.35 -9.05
CA ARG A 158 -9.02 -15.46 -10.10
C ARG A 158 -9.94 -14.30 -10.44
N GLN A 159 -11.25 -14.54 -10.48
CA GLN A 159 -12.23 -13.53 -10.85
C GLN A 159 -12.35 -12.46 -9.76
N ILE A 160 -12.19 -12.86 -8.50
CA ILE A 160 -12.36 -11.98 -7.34
C ILE A 160 -11.15 -11.05 -7.18
N ALA A 161 -9.93 -11.56 -7.37
CA ALA A 161 -8.74 -10.73 -7.41
C ALA A 161 -8.82 -9.66 -8.52
N LEU A 162 -9.29 -10.05 -9.71
CA LEU A 162 -9.51 -9.13 -10.82
C LEU A 162 -10.60 -8.10 -10.50
N GLU A 163 -11.71 -8.51 -9.89
CA GLU A 163 -12.80 -7.62 -9.49
C GLU A 163 -12.30 -6.57 -8.49
N ILE A 164 -11.63 -7.00 -7.41
CA ILE A 164 -11.10 -6.11 -6.37
C ILE A 164 -10.15 -5.09 -7.01
N ARG A 165 -9.19 -5.57 -7.81
CA ARG A 165 -8.22 -4.72 -8.50
C ARG A 165 -8.90 -3.70 -9.41
N THR A 166 -9.81 -4.15 -10.25
CA THR A 166 -10.53 -3.29 -11.21
C THR A 166 -11.36 -2.23 -10.50
N ARG A 167 -12.07 -2.60 -9.43
CA ARG A 167 -12.91 -1.66 -8.68
C ARG A 167 -12.10 -0.65 -7.89
N ALA A 168 -11.06 -1.09 -7.18
CA ALA A 168 -10.19 -0.19 -6.43
C ALA A 168 -9.52 0.83 -7.35
N ILE A 169 -8.92 0.37 -8.46
CA ILE A 169 -8.31 1.24 -9.46
C ILE A 169 -9.34 2.18 -10.08
N GLY A 170 -10.55 1.69 -10.38
CA GLY A 170 -11.62 2.52 -10.93
C GLY A 170 -11.98 3.70 -10.03
N PHE A 171 -12.16 3.45 -8.73
CA PHE A 171 -12.42 4.53 -7.76
C PHE A 171 -11.24 5.49 -7.63
N ILE A 172 -10.01 4.98 -7.65
CA ILE A 172 -8.81 5.82 -7.59
C ILE A 172 -8.70 6.71 -8.83
N LEU A 173 -8.91 6.19 -10.04
CA LEU A 173 -8.90 6.97 -11.27
C LEU A 173 -9.99 8.06 -11.28
N VAL A 174 -11.17 7.75 -10.75
CA VAL A 174 -12.23 8.74 -10.59
C VAL A 174 -11.79 9.84 -9.62
N GLY A 175 -11.23 9.48 -8.46
CA GLY A 175 -10.75 10.44 -7.47
C GLY A 175 -9.59 11.31 -7.98
N LEU A 176 -8.63 10.73 -8.70
CA LEU A 176 -7.55 11.47 -9.37
C LEU A 176 -8.12 12.53 -10.32
N LYS A 177 -9.16 12.18 -11.09
CA LYS A 177 -9.82 13.10 -12.00
C LYS A 177 -10.64 14.18 -11.28
N THR A 178 -11.45 13.80 -10.29
CA THR A 178 -12.39 14.74 -9.65
C THR A 178 -11.74 15.65 -8.65
N ASP A 179 -10.81 15.13 -7.85
CA ASP A 179 -10.24 15.85 -6.70
C ASP A 179 -8.91 16.49 -7.04
N LEU A 180 -8.12 15.85 -7.91
CA LEU A 180 -6.79 16.31 -8.31
C LEU A 180 -6.73 16.78 -9.77
N HIS A 181 -7.81 16.68 -10.54
CA HIS A 181 -7.82 17.07 -11.95
C HIS A 181 -6.69 16.40 -12.76
N ILE A 182 -6.36 15.14 -12.44
CA ILE A 182 -5.34 14.36 -13.14
C ILE A 182 -6.04 13.29 -13.96
N VAL A 183 -5.69 13.18 -15.25
CA VAL A 183 -6.23 12.16 -16.15
C VAL A 183 -5.14 11.36 -16.85
N PRO A 184 -5.45 10.14 -17.31
CA PRO A 184 -4.60 9.40 -18.23
C PRO A 184 -4.35 10.19 -19.53
N ALA A 185 -3.08 10.34 -19.90
CA ALA A 185 -2.64 10.95 -21.15
C ALA A 185 -2.12 9.88 -22.13
N ALA A 186 -1.64 10.32 -23.29
CA ALA A 186 -1.00 9.42 -24.26
C ALA A 186 0.23 8.70 -23.66
N GLY A 187 0.39 7.42 -23.99
CA GLY A 187 1.40 6.55 -23.38
C GLY A 187 1.01 6.14 -21.95
N LEU A 188 1.99 5.91 -21.07
CA LEU A 188 1.79 5.58 -19.65
C LEU A 188 1.89 6.81 -18.73
N LYS A 189 1.57 7.98 -19.29
CA LYS A 189 1.65 9.26 -18.60
C LYS A 189 0.30 9.69 -18.05
N PHE A 190 0.36 10.58 -17.07
CA PHE A 190 -0.78 11.27 -16.50
C PHE A 190 -0.51 12.78 -16.59
N GLU A 191 -1.56 13.56 -16.86
CA GLU A 191 -1.45 15.01 -17.03
C GLU A 191 -2.54 15.75 -16.26
N GLU A 192 -2.28 17.02 -15.95
CA GLU A 192 -3.27 17.92 -15.38
C GLU A 192 -4.29 18.33 -16.43
N THR A 193 -5.57 18.23 -16.09
CA THR A 193 -6.65 18.84 -16.86
C THR A 193 -7.02 20.16 -16.23
N TYR A 194 -6.71 21.26 -16.91
CA TYR A 194 -7.35 22.54 -16.62
C TYR A 194 -8.70 22.52 -17.33
N GLY A 195 -9.79 22.63 -16.58
CA GLY A 195 -11.14 22.62 -17.13
C GLY A 195 -11.26 23.62 -18.28
N SER A 196 -11.67 23.14 -19.44
CA SER A 196 -12.26 23.95 -20.52
C SER A 196 -13.64 24.42 -20.13
#